data_AF-A0A382K9J3-F1
#
_entry.id   AF-A0A382K9J3-F1
#
_cell.length_a   1.000
_cell.length_b   1.000
_cell.length_c   1.000
_cell.angle_alpha   90.00
_cell.angle_beta   90.00
_cell.angle_gamma   90.00
#
_symmetry.space_group_name_H-M   'P 1'
#
loop_
_entity.id
_entity.type
_entity.pdbx_description
1 polymer ?
#
loop_
_entity_poly.entity_id
_entity_poly.type
_entity_poly.pdbx_seq_one_letter_code
_entity_poly.pdbx_strand_id
1 'polypeptide(L)'
;MKNLLLLFVLTGVLWSQSAENPVTISASVNSPARAGEVVQVTISAAMDKEWHIYSIYKTSEGPLPTEISIGGSAVGAVTPVIEPEPMYVFDPGFETDTYYHEGDTEFIFPVRLKRSLMPGTHAIIVDVFYMVCNARLCYPPLTKIDTVWVEVEAGAPRSDRTSFMVAATASKDDPGKGKNTLLGIFLLAVGGAILSWVMPCVYPMIPIIISFFGKMSEEKHIGRTAIAIFYGLGIAGTFVLIGLVVGFLSWGVNDVAAQSRYANIGNFIATNPWINLGLGVLFIFFALWMFGFINVNVAGRLVNTTDQAGQSANSAYLGSLLLGVAFAITSFSCTVPVVGTLLVVAAAGTAGGVLTSLYGMVIYGVVFAVPFVALSLFPKALDKLPSSGAWMETLKIVFGFIEIAAAIKFLWVP
;
A
#
# COMPACT_ATOMS: atom_id res chain seq x y z
N MET A 1 57.19 -46.44 8.87
CA MET A 1 55.74 -46.67 8.71
C MET A 1 54.86 -45.70 9.51
N LYS A 2 55.23 -45.29 10.74
CA LYS A 2 54.42 -44.35 11.56
C LYS A 2 54.38 -42.91 11.03
N ASN A 3 55.45 -42.43 10.37
CA ASN A 3 55.50 -41.06 9.82
C ASN A 3 54.81 -40.90 8.44
N LEU A 4 54.56 -41.98 7.70
CA LEU A 4 53.87 -41.93 6.41
C LEU A 4 52.34 -41.87 6.60
N LEU A 5 51.84 -42.49 7.67
CA LEU A 5 50.43 -42.50 8.04
C LEU A 5 49.97 -41.13 8.59
N LEU A 6 50.88 -40.38 9.24
CA LEU A 6 50.62 -39.03 9.72
C LEU A 6 50.56 -37.98 8.59
N LEU A 7 51.28 -38.21 7.48
CA LEU A 7 51.26 -37.34 6.31
C LEU A 7 49.96 -37.52 5.47
N PHE A 8 49.38 -38.72 5.50
CA PHE A 8 48.11 -39.02 4.82
C PHE A 8 46.90 -38.46 5.59
N VAL A 9 46.99 -38.36 6.91
CA VAL A 9 45.94 -37.77 7.75
C VAL A 9 45.95 -36.24 7.69
N LEU A 10 47.11 -35.59 7.50
CA LEU A 10 47.16 -34.13 7.33
C LEU A 10 46.72 -33.63 5.94
N THR A 11 46.81 -34.48 4.91
CA THR A 11 46.37 -34.11 3.54
C THR A 11 44.86 -34.28 3.33
N GLY A 12 44.19 -35.11 4.15
CA GLY A 12 42.73 -35.29 4.10
C GLY A 12 41.91 -34.16 4.70
N VAL A 13 42.50 -33.26 5.50
CA VAL A 13 41.79 -32.15 6.18
C VAL A 13 41.74 -30.86 5.33
N LEU A 14 42.52 -30.78 4.25
CA LEU A 14 42.54 -29.60 3.38
C LEU A 14 41.51 -29.64 2.24
N TRP A 15 40.70 -30.70 2.16
CA TRP A 15 39.58 -30.84 1.21
C TRP A 15 38.25 -30.83 1.96
N SER A 16 38.05 -29.88 2.87
CA SER A 16 36.69 -29.51 3.24
C SER A 16 36.11 -28.81 2.03
N GLN A 17 35.30 -29.53 1.25
CA GLN A 17 34.48 -28.98 0.18
C GLN A 17 33.73 -27.79 0.76
N SER A 18 34.16 -26.60 0.38
CA SER A 18 33.32 -25.42 0.45
C SER A 18 32.17 -25.76 -0.47
N ALA A 19 30.97 -25.91 0.06
CA ALA A 19 29.78 -26.14 -0.75
C ALA A 19 29.61 -24.92 -1.64
N GLU A 20 30.17 -24.96 -2.85
CA GLU A 20 29.96 -23.95 -3.87
C GLU A 20 28.48 -24.00 -4.19
N ASN A 21 27.77 -22.93 -3.84
CA ASN A 21 26.40 -22.74 -4.24
C ASN A 21 26.39 -22.65 -5.79
N PRO A 22 25.56 -23.42 -6.49
CA PRO A 22 25.51 -23.40 -7.95
C PRO A 22 25.09 -22.04 -8.54
N VAL A 23 24.57 -21.14 -7.70
CA VAL A 23 24.22 -19.76 -8.08
C VAL A 23 25.28 -18.78 -7.62
N THR A 24 25.75 -17.95 -8.55
CA THR A 24 26.57 -16.79 -8.25
C THR A 24 25.74 -15.51 -8.35
N ILE A 25 25.49 -14.88 -7.19
CA ILE A 25 24.82 -13.58 -7.11
C ILE A 25 25.89 -12.47 -7.18
N SER A 26 25.69 -11.51 -8.08
CA SER A 26 26.51 -10.29 -8.17
C SER A 26 25.63 -9.07 -8.36
N ALA A 27 26.04 -7.93 -7.80
CA ALA A 27 25.32 -6.67 -7.95
C ALA A 27 26.18 -5.63 -8.68
N SER A 28 25.54 -4.85 -9.57
CA SER A 28 26.16 -3.75 -10.29
C SER A 28 25.27 -2.50 -10.24
N VAL A 29 25.86 -1.32 -10.40
CA VAL A 29 25.13 -0.04 -10.40
C VAL A 29 25.55 0.78 -11.61
N ASN A 30 24.60 1.53 -12.19
CA ASN A 30 24.95 2.53 -13.19
C ASN A 30 25.59 3.77 -12.54
N SER A 31 26.88 3.98 -12.81
CA SER A 31 27.65 5.15 -12.43
C SER A 31 28.18 5.89 -13.67
N PRO A 32 28.48 7.20 -13.59
CA PRO A 32 28.29 8.11 -12.46
C PRO A 32 26.86 8.67 -12.36
N ALA A 33 26.46 9.09 -11.15
CA ALA A 33 25.15 9.66 -10.85
C ALA A 33 25.27 10.98 -10.05
N ARG A 34 24.18 11.76 -9.93
CA ARG A 34 24.14 12.97 -9.08
C ARG A 34 23.23 12.80 -7.88
N ALA A 35 23.45 13.61 -6.85
CA ALA A 35 22.61 13.60 -5.65
C ALA A 35 21.13 13.83 -6.01
N GLY A 36 20.26 12.91 -5.60
CA GLY A 36 18.83 12.96 -5.88
C GLY A 36 18.36 12.31 -7.19
N GLU A 37 19.26 11.75 -8.01
CA GLU A 37 18.93 10.94 -9.19
C GLU A 37 18.56 9.49 -8.82
N VAL A 38 17.86 8.82 -9.72
CA VAL A 38 17.54 7.40 -9.68
C VAL A 38 18.61 6.63 -10.45
N VAL A 39 19.33 5.78 -9.73
CA VAL A 39 20.26 4.78 -10.26
C VAL A 39 19.55 3.43 -10.37
N GLN A 40 19.98 2.59 -11.30
CA GLN A 40 19.51 1.23 -11.43
C GLN A 40 20.60 0.32 -10.87
N VAL A 41 20.25 -0.42 -9.81
CA VAL A 41 21.07 -1.50 -9.28
C VAL A 41 20.59 -2.78 -9.94
N THR A 42 21.46 -3.46 -10.68
CA THR A 42 21.15 -4.71 -11.36
C THR A 42 21.78 -5.85 -10.57
N ILE A 43 20.94 -6.76 -10.09
CA ILE A 43 21.37 -7.97 -9.39
C ILE A 43 21.30 -9.11 -10.41
N SER A 44 22.46 -9.65 -10.79
CA SER A 44 22.58 -10.80 -11.69
C SER A 44 22.77 -12.07 -10.88
N ALA A 45 21.85 -13.01 -11.07
CA ALA A 45 21.94 -14.38 -10.57
C ALA A 45 22.36 -15.29 -11.71
N ALA A 46 23.65 -15.63 -11.76
CA ALA A 46 24.20 -16.53 -12.76
C ALA A 46 24.12 -17.98 -12.27
N MET A 47 23.49 -18.85 -13.04
CA MET A 47 23.23 -20.25 -12.67
C MET A 47 23.05 -21.15 -13.90
N ASP A 48 23.44 -22.42 -13.78
CA ASP A 48 23.19 -23.40 -14.85
C ASP A 48 21.69 -23.65 -15.01
N LYS A 49 21.28 -24.06 -16.22
CA LYS A 49 19.87 -24.28 -16.59
C LYS A 49 19.13 -25.28 -15.69
N GLU A 50 19.84 -26.20 -15.04
CA GLU A 50 19.18 -27.18 -14.17
C GLU A 50 18.71 -26.57 -12.84
N TRP A 51 19.21 -25.38 -12.49
CA TRP A 51 18.89 -24.68 -11.26
C TRP A 51 17.88 -23.57 -11.48
N HIS A 52 17.05 -23.36 -10.47
CA HIS A 52 16.08 -22.29 -10.46
C HIS A 52 16.01 -21.59 -9.10
N ILE A 53 15.57 -20.34 -9.15
CA ILE A 53 15.31 -19.47 -8.01
C ILE A 53 13.85 -19.03 -8.05
N TYR A 54 13.18 -19.03 -6.90
CA TYR A 54 11.75 -18.69 -6.82
C TYR A 54 11.50 -17.19 -6.96
N SER A 55 10.34 -16.85 -7.54
CA SER A 55 9.86 -15.48 -7.76
C SER A 55 9.76 -14.68 -6.47
N ILE A 56 9.88 -13.36 -6.59
CA ILE A 56 9.74 -12.39 -5.49
C ILE A 56 8.25 -12.11 -5.22
N TYR A 57 7.42 -12.00 -6.26
CA TYR A 57 6.01 -11.58 -6.12
C TYR A 57 5.01 -12.72 -6.13
N LYS A 58 5.25 -13.75 -6.95
CA LYS A 58 4.33 -14.88 -7.08
C LYS A 58 4.81 -16.03 -6.21
N THR A 59 4.13 -16.25 -5.11
CA THR A 59 4.48 -17.29 -4.15
C THR A 59 3.54 -18.49 -4.27
N SER A 60 4.07 -19.65 -3.91
CA SER A 60 3.38 -20.94 -3.84
C SER A 60 3.60 -21.56 -2.47
N GLU A 61 2.72 -22.44 -2.02
CA GLU A 61 2.91 -23.14 -0.74
C GLU A 61 4.11 -24.08 -0.82
N GLY A 62 5.11 -23.93 0.05
CA GLY A 62 6.30 -24.78 0.10
C GLY A 62 7.62 -23.99 0.04
N PRO A 63 8.07 -23.56 -1.15
CA PRO A 63 9.34 -22.84 -1.30
C PRO A 63 9.27 -21.42 -0.70
N LEU A 64 10.41 -20.98 -0.16
CA LEU A 64 10.60 -19.60 0.28
C LEU A 64 10.91 -18.69 -0.93
N PRO A 65 10.21 -17.55 -1.07
CA PRO A 65 10.45 -16.63 -2.16
C PRO A 65 11.79 -15.91 -2.00
N THR A 66 12.30 -15.40 -3.12
CA THR A 66 13.49 -14.55 -3.11
C THR A 66 13.15 -13.18 -2.55
N GLU A 67 13.95 -12.68 -1.62
CA GLU A 67 13.80 -11.34 -1.04
C GLU A 67 15.07 -10.52 -1.29
N ILE A 68 14.90 -9.34 -1.89
CA ILE A 68 16.01 -8.42 -2.17
C ILE A 68 15.77 -7.14 -1.37
N SER A 69 16.74 -6.79 -0.52
CA SER A 69 16.75 -5.56 0.25
C SER A 69 17.95 -4.71 -0.15
N ILE A 70 17.74 -3.41 -0.34
CA ILE A 70 18.80 -2.46 -0.64
C ILE A 70 18.88 -1.42 0.48
N GLY A 71 20.06 -1.28 1.05
CA GLY A 71 20.37 -0.35 2.13
C GLY A 71 21.64 0.46 1.88
N GLY A 72 22.02 1.27 2.86
CA GLY A 72 23.24 2.08 2.83
C GLY A 72 23.00 3.57 3.04
N SER A 73 24.06 4.30 3.36
CA SER A 73 24.00 5.75 3.63
C SER A 73 23.63 6.58 2.40
N ALA A 74 23.87 6.05 1.19
CA ALA A 74 23.57 6.69 -0.09
C ALA A 74 22.10 6.57 -0.53
N VAL A 75 21.39 5.58 0.01
CA VAL A 75 20.05 5.20 -0.44
C VAL A 75 19.01 6.15 0.14
N GLY A 76 18.26 6.82 -0.74
CA GLY A 76 17.19 7.75 -0.38
C GLY A 76 15.79 7.15 -0.50
N ALA A 77 15.49 6.48 -1.61
CA ALA A 77 14.24 5.75 -1.82
C ALA A 77 14.44 4.56 -2.76
N VAL A 78 13.60 3.54 -2.61
CA VAL A 78 13.65 2.27 -3.33
C VAL A 78 12.28 1.99 -3.93
N THR A 79 12.23 1.52 -5.18
CA THR A 79 10.97 1.02 -5.79
C THR A 79 10.89 -0.50 -5.74
N PRO A 80 9.71 -1.09 -6.01
CA PRO A 80 9.62 -2.54 -6.22
C PRO A 80 10.65 -3.03 -7.24
N VAL A 81 11.21 -4.21 -6.97
CA VAL A 81 12.11 -4.93 -7.87
C VAL A 81 11.39 -5.17 -9.19
N ILE A 82 12.05 -4.92 -10.30
CA ILE A 82 11.58 -5.35 -11.61
C ILE A 82 12.17 -6.74 -11.82
N GLU A 83 11.36 -7.77 -11.60
CA GLU A 83 11.71 -9.16 -11.92
C GLU A 83 11.28 -9.50 -13.36
N PRO A 84 12.02 -10.39 -14.05
CA PRO A 84 11.57 -10.95 -15.33
C PRO A 84 10.31 -11.80 -15.11
N GLU A 85 9.54 -12.10 -16.16
CA GLU A 85 8.35 -12.95 -15.98
C GLU A 85 8.77 -14.36 -15.50
N PRO A 86 8.26 -14.84 -14.35
CA PRO A 86 8.58 -16.18 -13.86
C PRO A 86 7.84 -17.26 -14.64
N MET A 87 8.47 -18.44 -14.75
CA MET A 87 7.84 -19.63 -15.31
C MET A 87 6.94 -20.28 -14.27
N TYR A 88 5.80 -20.82 -14.70
CA TYR A 88 4.85 -21.56 -13.87
C TYR A 88 4.98 -23.05 -14.18
N VAL A 89 5.59 -23.81 -13.27
CA VAL A 89 5.89 -25.23 -13.46
C VAL A 89 5.71 -25.97 -12.14
N PHE A 90 5.25 -27.22 -12.23
CA PHE A 90 5.16 -28.11 -11.07
C PHE A 90 6.54 -28.46 -10.52
N ASP A 91 6.74 -28.25 -9.23
CA ASP A 91 7.98 -28.59 -8.53
C ASP A 91 7.84 -29.95 -7.83
N PRO A 92 8.56 -30.99 -8.28
CA PRO A 92 8.52 -32.30 -7.65
C PRO A 92 9.05 -32.30 -6.21
N GLY A 93 9.89 -31.34 -5.83
CA GLY A 93 10.46 -31.24 -4.50
C GLY A 93 9.46 -30.78 -3.44
N PHE A 94 8.49 -29.96 -3.84
CA PHE A 94 7.46 -29.40 -2.95
C PHE A 94 6.05 -29.91 -3.25
N GLU A 95 5.90 -30.80 -4.23
CA GLU A 95 4.63 -31.39 -4.67
C GLU A 95 3.53 -30.35 -4.99
N THR A 96 3.95 -29.20 -5.53
CA THR A 96 3.07 -28.05 -5.77
C THR A 96 3.47 -27.30 -7.03
N ASP A 97 2.57 -26.51 -7.59
CA ASP A 97 2.90 -25.63 -8.70
C ASP A 97 3.61 -24.38 -8.18
N THR A 98 4.79 -24.08 -8.72
CA THR A 98 5.64 -22.99 -8.25
C THR A 98 5.94 -21.99 -9.37
N TYR A 99 6.35 -20.79 -8.97
CA TYR A 99 6.82 -19.74 -9.87
C TYR A 99 8.32 -19.53 -9.67
N TYR A 100 9.12 -19.83 -10.69
CA TYR A 100 10.57 -19.69 -10.61
C TYR A 100 11.19 -19.15 -11.89
N HIS A 101 12.42 -18.69 -11.76
CA HIS A 101 13.27 -18.32 -12.89
C HIS A 101 14.39 -19.35 -13.04
N GLU A 102 14.59 -19.83 -14.27
CA GLU A 102 15.59 -20.84 -14.62
C GLU A 102 16.72 -20.19 -15.41
N GLY A 103 17.97 -20.56 -15.09
CA GLY A 103 19.16 -20.00 -15.72
C GLY A 103 19.45 -18.55 -15.32
N ASP A 104 20.35 -17.91 -16.08
CA ASP A 104 20.82 -16.55 -15.79
C ASP A 104 19.67 -15.54 -15.75
N THR A 105 19.50 -14.88 -14.60
CA THR A 105 18.37 -13.99 -14.34
C THR A 105 18.83 -12.67 -13.73
N GLU A 106 18.20 -11.59 -14.17
CA GLU A 106 18.54 -10.24 -13.74
C GLU A 106 17.35 -9.57 -13.04
N PHE A 107 17.59 -9.08 -11.83
CA PHE A 107 16.63 -8.30 -11.07
C PHE A 107 17.05 -6.83 -11.09
N ILE A 108 16.20 -5.97 -11.63
CA ILE A 108 16.51 -4.54 -11.74
C ILE A 108 15.84 -3.81 -10.60
N PHE A 109 16.65 -3.08 -9.84
CA PHE A 109 16.22 -2.36 -8.66
C PHE A 109 16.48 -0.85 -8.85
N PRO A 110 15.45 -0.04 -9.15
CA PRO A 110 15.62 1.41 -9.22
C PRO A 110 15.74 2.01 -7.81
N VAL A 111 16.87 2.66 -7.56
CA VAL A 111 17.24 3.27 -6.27
C VAL A 111 17.45 4.77 -6.48
N ARG A 112 16.72 5.59 -5.74
CA ARG A 112 16.97 7.03 -5.69
C ARG A 112 18.03 7.36 -4.65
N LEU A 113 19.07 8.05 -5.06
CA LEU A 113 20.13 8.56 -4.19
C LEU A 113 19.62 9.71 -3.31
N LYS A 114 20.18 9.86 -2.10
CA LYS A 114 19.87 10.99 -1.21
C LYS A 114 20.25 12.33 -1.87
N ARG A 115 19.42 13.35 -1.67
CA ARG A 115 19.67 14.71 -2.20
C ARG A 115 20.78 15.46 -1.45
N SER A 116 21.10 15.04 -0.22
CA SER A 116 22.14 15.61 0.64
C SER A 116 23.51 14.96 0.45
N LEU A 117 23.66 14.06 -0.53
CA LEU A 117 24.94 13.40 -0.79
C LEU A 117 25.99 14.40 -1.25
N MET A 118 27.14 14.37 -0.58
CA MET A 118 28.31 15.08 -1.03
C MET A 118 28.93 14.34 -2.23
N PRO A 119 29.56 15.05 -3.17
CA PRO A 119 30.29 14.41 -4.27
C PRO A 119 31.34 13.44 -3.73
N GLY A 120 31.43 12.26 -4.32
CA GLY A 120 32.33 11.19 -3.87
C GLY A 120 31.73 9.80 -4.08
N THR A 121 32.49 8.78 -3.68
CA THR A 121 32.07 7.37 -3.77
C THR A 121 31.28 6.98 -2.54
N HIS A 122 30.08 6.46 -2.73
CA HIS A 122 29.24 5.98 -1.64
C HIS A 122 28.88 4.51 -1.81
N ALA A 123 28.77 3.80 -0.69
CA ALA A 123 28.40 2.40 -0.66
C ALA A 123 26.87 2.23 -0.70
N ILE A 124 26.41 1.30 -1.54
CA ILE A 124 25.07 0.73 -1.56
C ILE A 124 25.22 -0.73 -1.17
N ILE A 125 24.52 -1.14 -0.12
CA ILE A 125 24.54 -2.51 0.41
C ILE A 125 23.32 -3.22 -0.18
N VAL A 126 23.56 -4.40 -0.77
CA VAL A 126 22.53 -5.23 -1.38
C VAL A 126 22.49 -6.56 -0.64
N ASP A 127 21.36 -6.86 -0.01
CA ASP A 127 21.09 -8.10 0.68
C ASP A 127 20.14 -8.94 -0.17
N VAL A 128 20.57 -10.13 -0.58
CA VAL A 128 19.77 -11.06 -1.38
C VAL A 128 19.56 -12.32 -0.57
N PHE A 129 18.33 -12.54 -0.10
CA PHE A 129 17.89 -13.80 0.49
C PHE A 129 17.25 -14.64 -0.60
N TYR A 130 17.81 -15.82 -0.85
CA TYR A 130 17.35 -16.70 -1.93
C TYR A 130 17.50 -18.15 -1.51
N MET A 131 16.71 -19.00 -2.14
CA MET A 131 16.90 -20.44 -2.11
C MET A 131 16.99 -20.96 -3.55
N VAL A 132 17.81 -21.99 -3.72
CA VAL A 132 18.09 -22.58 -5.03
C VAL A 132 17.69 -24.04 -4.99
N CYS A 133 16.89 -24.43 -5.97
CA CYS A 133 16.44 -25.81 -6.13
C CYS A 133 16.66 -26.29 -7.56
N ASN A 134 16.70 -27.60 -7.70
CA ASN A 134 16.49 -28.31 -8.95
C ASN A 134 15.47 -29.43 -8.72
N ALA A 135 15.21 -30.26 -9.75
CA ALA A 135 14.22 -31.33 -9.66
C ALA A 135 14.48 -32.42 -8.60
N ARG A 136 15.65 -32.45 -7.95
CA ARG A 136 16.05 -33.51 -6.99
C ARG A 136 16.62 -32.99 -5.67
N LEU A 137 17.12 -31.76 -5.63
CA LEU A 137 17.88 -31.21 -4.53
C LEU A 137 17.53 -29.73 -4.35
N CYS A 138 17.31 -29.35 -3.10
CA CYS A 138 17.18 -27.97 -2.67
C CYS A 138 18.29 -27.62 -1.69
N TYR A 139 18.95 -26.50 -1.92
CA TYR A 139 19.88 -25.93 -0.95
C TYR A 139 19.11 -25.14 0.12
N PRO A 140 19.58 -25.14 1.37
CA PRO A 140 19.04 -24.27 2.40
C PRO A 140 19.07 -22.80 1.95
N PRO A 141 18.08 -21.99 2.35
CA PRO A 141 18.05 -20.57 2.02
C PRO A 141 19.27 -19.86 2.59
N LEU A 142 19.85 -18.96 1.81
CA LEU A 142 21.05 -18.22 2.17
C LEU A 142 20.86 -16.73 1.89
N THR A 143 21.47 -15.89 2.74
CA THR A 143 21.56 -14.46 2.51
C THR A 143 22.95 -14.12 1.99
N LYS A 144 23.03 -13.57 0.78
CA LYS A 144 24.27 -13.00 0.24
C LYS A 144 24.21 -11.49 0.37
N ILE A 145 25.24 -10.94 1.01
CA ILE A 145 25.44 -9.49 1.12
C ILE A 145 26.51 -9.11 0.11
N ASP A 146 26.20 -8.15 -0.75
CA ASP A 146 27.13 -7.54 -1.70
C ASP A 146 27.16 -6.01 -1.50
N THR A 147 28.28 -5.39 -1.84
CA THR A 147 28.47 -3.94 -1.69
C THR A 147 28.88 -3.33 -3.00
N VAL A 148 28.01 -2.48 -3.54
CA VAL A 148 28.23 -1.78 -4.80
C VAL A 148 28.56 -0.32 -4.53
N TRP A 149 29.51 0.22 -5.28
CA TRP A 149 29.98 1.59 -5.13
C TRP A 149 29.38 2.48 -6.22
N VAL A 150 28.69 3.53 -5.82
CA VAL A 150 28.18 4.55 -6.74
C VAL A 150 29.03 5.82 -6.64
N GLU A 151 29.47 6.32 -7.78
CA GLU A 151 30.18 7.59 -7.88
C GLU A 151 29.20 8.75 -8.03
N VAL A 152 29.22 9.68 -7.09
CA VAL A 152 28.33 10.85 -7.06
C VAL A 152 29.09 12.10 -7.53
N GLU A 153 28.66 12.67 -8.64
CA GLU A 153 29.20 13.92 -9.20
C GLU A 153 28.58 15.16 -8.55
N ALA A 154 29.32 16.27 -8.56
CA ALA A 154 28.80 17.58 -8.20
C ALA A 154 27.86 18.11 -9.28
N GLY A 155 26.60 18.43 -8.91
CA GLY A 155 25.66 19.10 -9.81
C GLY A 155 24.20 18.88 -9.41
N ALA A 156 23.30 19.70 -9.99
CA ALA A 156 21.86 19.46 -9.86
C ALA A 156 21.45 18.17 -10.60
N PRO A 157 20.45 17.43 -10.08
CA PRO A 157 20.00 16.18 -10.69
C PRO A 157 19.44 16.43 -12.09
N ARG A 158 19.82 15.59 -13.05
CA ARG A 158 19.35 15.66 -14.44
C ARG A 158 17.87 15.27 -14.50
N SER A 159 17.08 16.03 -15.26
CA SER A 159 15.62 15.91 -15.27
C SER A 159 15.12 14.52 -15.72
N ASP A 160 15.84 13.85 -16.60
CA ASP A 160 15.57 12.52 -17.15
C ASP A 160 15.74 11.37 -16.13
N ARG A 161 16.51 11.59 -15.05
CA ARG A 161 16.81 10.56 -14.04
C ARG A 161 16.20 10.87 -12.67
N THR A 162 15.21 11.75 -12.61
CA THR A 162 14.59 12.18 -11.34
C THR A 162 13.29 11.45 -11.00
N SER A 163 12.69 10.74 -11.97
CA SER A 163 11.49 9.94 -11.81
C SER A 163 11.82 8.45 -11.84
N PHE A 164 11.21 7.67 -10.96
CA PHE A 164 11.22 6.23 -11.08
C PHE A 164 10.42 5.83 -12.33
N MET A 165 11.06 5.22 -13.33
CA MET A 165 10.40 4.77 -14.56
C MET A 165 9.53 3.50 -14.35
N VAL A 166 9.21 3.13 -13.11
CA VAL A 166 8.30 2.01 -12.80
C VAL A 166 6.91 2.55 -12.50
N ALA A 167 6.29 3.09 -13.55
CA ALA A 167 4.87 3.39 -13.59
C ALA A 167 4.36 2.94 -14.97
N ALA A 168 4.39 1.64 -15.21
CA ALA A 168 3.86 1.04 -16.43
C ALA A 168 3.04 -0.23 -16.12
N THR A 169 2.09 -0.12 -15.19
CA THR A 169 0.96 -1.05 -15.12
C THR A 169 -0.33 -0.37 -14.68
N ALA A 170 -0.58 0.86 -15.19
CA ALA A 170 -1.93 1.44 -15.26
C ALA A 170 -1.93 2.75 -16.10
N SER A 171 -1.55 2.66 -17.38
CA SER A 171 -2.09 3.50 -18.47
C SER A 171 -1.33 3.20 -19.76
N LYS A 172 -1.94 2.40 -20.65
CA LYS A 172 -1.80 2.66 -22.07
C LYS A 172 -2.61 3.93 -22.35
N ASP A 173 -1.96 5.10 -22.33
CA ASP A 173 -2.28 6.19 -23.25
C ASP A 173 -1.20 7.30 -23.22
N ASP A 174 -0.54 7.41 -24.37
CA ASP A 174 0.16 8.54 -25.02
C ASP A 174 1.19 9.41 -24.26
N PRO A 175 2.49 9.39 -24.65
CA PRO A 175 3.53 10.24 -24.10
C PRO A 175 3.54 11.61 -24.79
N GLY A 176 2.80 12.60 -24.26
CA GLY A 176 2.83 13.93 -24.85
C GLY A 176 2.05 15.01 -24.11
N LYS A 177 2.49 15.43 -22.92
CA LYS A 177 2.27 16.81 -22.39
C LYS A 177 3.01 17.05 -21.07
N GLY A 178 4.15 17.74 -21.16
CA GLY A 178 4.93 18.28 -20.04
C GLY A 178 4.29 19.49 -19.32
N LYS A 179 2.96 19.56 -19.24
CA LYS A 179 2.20 20.56 -18.46
C LYS A 179 1.24 19.92 -17.44
N ASN A 180 1.32 18.59 -17.26
CA ASN A 180 0.23 17.77 -16.72
C ASN A 180 0.53 17.09 -15.37
N THR A 181 1.50 17.54 -14.56
CA THR A 181 1.69 16.89 -13.23
C THR A 181 0.51 17.18 -12.30
N LEU A 182 0.02 18.43 -12.26
CA LEU A 182 -1.16 18.81 -11.46
C LEU A 182 -2.48 18.28 -12.03
N LEU A 183 -2.65 18.34 -13.35
CA LEU A 183 -3.82 17.79 -14.04
C LEU A 183 -3.85 16.25 -13.93
N GLY A 184 -2.69 15.60 -14.00
CA GLY A 184 -2.55 14.16 -13.81
C GLY A 184 -2.90 13.73 -12.39
N ILE A 185 -2.42 14.47 -11.37
CA ILE A 185 -2.81 14.24 -9.97
C ILE A 185 -4.32 14.46 -9.79
N PHE A 186 -4.90 15.49 -10.42
CA PHE A 186 -6.35 15.73 -10.38
C PHE A 186 -7.13 14.55 -11.00
N LEU A 187 -6.74 14.10 -12.19
CA LEU A 187 -7.39 12.95 -12.85
C LEU A 187 -7.27 11.67 -12.02
N LEU A 188 -6.09 11.44 -11.41
CA LEU A 188 -5.84 10.29 -10.55
C LEU A 188 -6.65 10.36 -9.26
N ALA A 189 -6.75 11.54 -8.62
CA ALA A 189 -7.56 11.74 -7.42
C ALA A 189 -9.05 11.53 -7.71
N VAL A 190 -9.55 12.02 -8.84
CA VAL A 190 -10.93 11.81 -9.29
C VAL A 190 -11.17 10.33 -9.62
N GLY A 191 -10.28 9.70 -10.40
CA GLY A 191 -10.37 8.29 -10.74
C GLY A 191 -10.31 7.38 -9.52
N GLY A 192 -9.43 7.68 -8.56
CA GLY A 192 -9.31 7.00 -7.29
C GLY A 192 -10.57 7.14 -6.45
N ALA A 193 -11.16 8.33 -6.35
CA ALA A 193 -12.41 8.55 -5.60
C ALA A 193 -13.59 7.77 -6.21
N ILE A 194 -13.69 7.71 -7.53
CA ILE A 194 -14.72 6.93 -8.24
C ILE A 194 -14.53 5.44 -7.99
N LEU A 195 -13.29 4.95 -8.07
CA LEU A 195 -12.97 3.55 -7.79
C LEU A 195 -13.30 3.18 -6.33
N SER A 196 -13.03 4.09 -5.38
CA SER A 196 -13.33 3.91 -3.96
C SER A 196 -14.82 3.75 -3.64
N TRP A 197 -15.75 4.17 -4.51
CA TRP A 197 -17.18 3.91 -4.29
C TRP A 197 -17.58 2.46 -4.50
N VAL A 198 -16.84 1.73 -5.34
CA VAL A 198 -17.10 0.32 -5.62
C VAL A 198 -16.58 -0.57 -4.47
N MET A 199 -15.81 0.00 -3.53
CA MET A 199 -15.22 -0.74 -2.42
C MET A 199 -16.29 -1.19 -1.41
N PRO A 200 -16.16 -2.43 -0.88
CA PRO A 200 -17.20 -3.09 -0.10
C PRO A 200 -17.53 -2.42 1.24
N CYS A 201 -16.71 -1.51 1.78
CA CYS A 201 -17.02 -0.80 3.04
C CYS A 201 -17.79 0.52 2.85
N VAL A 202 -17.84 1.05 1.62
CA VAL A 202 -18.54 2.32 1.32
C VAL A 202 -20.01 2.06 0.95
N TYR A 203 -20.23 1.00 0.17
CA TYR A 203 -21.56 0.61 -0.31
C TYR A 203 -22.60 0.35 0.81
N PRO A 204 -22.27 -0.35 1.91
CA PRO A 204 -23.25 -0.71 2.93
C PRO A 204 -23.69 0.47 3.82
N MET A 205 -22.94 1.56 3.76
CA MET A 205 -23.19 2.80 4.49
C MET A 205 -24.27 3.68 3.86
N ILE A 206 -24.45 3.61 2.53
CA ILE A 206 -25.47 4.37 1.78
C ILE A 206 -26.89 4.18 2.37
N PRO A 207 -27.38 2.95 2.64
CA PRO A 207 -28.64 2.69 3.32
C PRO A 207 -28.85 3.44 4.65
N ILE A 208 -27.80 3.47 5.49
CA ILE A 208 -27.86 4.06 6.82
C ILE A 208 -28.00 5.56 6.70
N ILE A 209 -27.22 6.16 5.80
CA ILE A 209 -27.25 7.59 5.48
C ILE A 209 -28.66 7.99 4.97
N ILE A 210 -29.23 7.22 4.04
CA ILE A 210 -30.59 7.47 3.52
C ILE A 210 -31.62 7.39 4.65
N SER A 211 -31.52 6.41 5.55
CA SER A 211 -32.45 6.27 6.69
C SER A 211 -32.35 7.41 7.71
N PHE A 212 -31.13 7.91 7.94
CA PHE A 212 -30.86 9.03 8.85
C PHE A 212 -31.39 10.34 8.28
N PHE A 213 -31.11 10.62 7.00
CA PHE A 213 -31.64 11.80 6.31
C PHE A 213 -33.14 11.72 6.04
N GLY A 214 -33.70 10.52 5.88
CA GLY A 214 -35.14 10.30 5.78
C GLY A 214 -35.87 10.78 7.05
N LYS A 215 -35.40 10.36 8.24
CA LYS A 215 -35.95 10.81 9.52
C LYS A 215 -35.76 12.32 9.76
N MET A 216 -34.60 12.86 9.38
CA MET A 216 -34.31 14.30 9.52
C MET A 216 -35.06 15.18 8.51
N SER A 217 -35.61 14.60 7.43
CA SER A 217 -36.40 15.32 6.42
C SER A 217 -37.81 15.69 6.91
N GLU A 218 -38.29 15.07 8.00
CA GLU A 218 -39.63 15.27 8.55
C GLU A 218 -39.68 16.48 9.52
N GLU A 219 -38.54 16.90 10.08
CA GLU A 219 -38.49 18.02 11.02
C GLU A 219 -38.38 19.38 10.31
N LYS A 220 -39.42 20.20 10.49
CA LYS A 220 -39.67 21.48 9.79
C LYS A 220 -38.70 22.63 10.14
N HIS A 221 -37.83 22.48 11.14
CA HIS A 221 -37.04 23.58 11.71
C HIS A 221 -35.51 23.50 11.48
N ILE A 222 -35.02 22.47 10.80
CA ILE A 222 -33.57 22.30 10.56
C ILE A 222 -33.25 22.41 9.06
N GLY A 223 -32.21 23.17 8.72
CA GLY A 223 -31.76 23.32 7.35
C GLY A 223 -31.17 22.01 6.83
N ARG A 224 -31.94 21.27 6.03
CA ARG A 224 -31.50 20.03 5.37
C ARG A 224 -30.18 20.18 4.63
N THR A 225 -30.02 21.30 3.93
CA THR A 225 -28.78 21.66 3.22
C THR A 225 -27.61 21.87 4.17
N ALA A 226 -27.85 22.45 5.36
CA ALA A 226 -26.82 22.63 6.37
C ALA A 226 -26.34 21.28 6.93
N ILE A 227 -27.25 20.34 7.25
CA ILE A 227 -26.86 18.98 7.70
C ILE A 227 -26.02 18.27 6.63
N ALA A 228 -26.43 18.35 5.36
CA ALA A 228 -25.68 17.74 4.24
C ALA A 228 -24.27 18.32 4.10
N ILE A 229 -24.13 19.65 4.25
CA ILE A 229 -22.84 20.34 4.18
C ILE A 229 -21.96 19.97 5.38
N PHE A 230 -22.50 19.92 6.59
CA PHE A 230 -21.75 19.51 7.79
C PHE A 230 -21.29 18.04 7.71
N TYR A 231 -22.11 17.16 7.14
CA TYR A 231 -21.74 15.77 6.87
C TYR A 231 -20.60 15.68 5.84
N GLY A 232 -20.72 16.38 4.70
CA GLY A 232 -19.66 16.43 3.68
C GLY A 232 -18.37 17.07 4.18
N LEU A 233 -18.47 18.11 5.02
CA LEU A 233 -17.33 18.76 5.68
C LEU A 233 -16.66 17.82 6.70
N GLY A 234 -17.42 16.98 7.40
CA GLY A 234 -16.85 15.94 8.27
C GLY A 234 -15.99 14.95 7.49
N ILE A 235 -16.45 14.50 6.32
CA ILE A 235 -15.72 13.58 5.45
C ILE A 235 -14.48 14.25 4.83
N ALA A 236 -14.66 15.42 4.19
CA ALA A 236 -13.54 16.13 3.59
C ALA A 236 -12.51 16.55 4.65
N GLY A 237 -12.97 17.05 5.80
CA GLY A 237 -12.12 17.48 6.90
C GLY A 237 -11.30 16.34 7.51
N THR A 238 -11.85 15.13 7.62
CA THR A 238 -11.10 13.96 8.10
C THR A 238 -10.07 13.46 7.11
N PHE A 239 -10.39 13.36 5.81
CA PHE A 239 -9.39 13.01 4.79
C PHE A 239 -8.27 14.05 4.69
N VAL A 240 -8.61 15.32 4.81
CA VAL A 240 -7.61 16.42 4.86
C VAL A 240 -6.79 16.33 6.14
N LEU A 241 -7.39 16.05 7.29
CA LEU A 241 -6.69 15.89 8.56
C LEU A 241 -5.74 14.70 8.51
N ILE A 242 -6.15 13.56 7.96
CA ILE A 242 -5.29 12.39 7.76
C ILE A 242 -4.14 12.75 6.80
N GLY A 243 -4.44 13.40 5.67
CA GLY A 243 -3.44 13.86 4.71
C GLY A 243 -2.45 14.86 5.31
N LEU A 244 -2.93 15.76 6.18
CA LEU A 244 -2.11 16.74 6.89
C LEU A 244 -1.27 16.09 7.99
N VAL A 245 -1.82 15.15 8.76
CA VAL A 245 -1.07 14.38 9.76
C VAL A 245 0.04 13.59 9.07
N VAL A 246 -0.25 12.90 7.98
CA VAL A 246 0.76 12.18 7.19
C VAL A 246 1.77 13.15 6.56
N GLY A 247 1.33 14.30 6.05
CA GLY A 247 2.19 15.35 5.50
C GLY A 247 3.07 16.03 6.54
N PHE A 248 2.58 16.22 7.77
CA PHE A 248 3.31 16.85 8.87
C PHE A 248 4.31 15.88 9.51
N LEU A 249 3.91 14.60 9.68
CA LEU A 249 4.83 13.51 10.02
C LEU A 249 5.92 13.34 8.95
N SER A 250 5.61 13.66 7.68
CA SER A 250 6.59 13.72 6.59
C SER A 250 7.51 14.95 6.67
N TRP A 251 7.07 16.08 7.21
CA TRP A 251 7.88 17.31 7.33
C TRP A 251 8.89 17.28 8.48
N GLY A 252 8.60 16.56 9.56
CA GLY A 252 9.48 16.45 10.74
C GLY A 252 10.63 15.44 10.58
N VAL A 253 10.65 14.67 9.48
CA VAL A 253 11.61 13.59 9.28
C VAL A 253 12.41 13.86 8.00
N ASN A 254 13.66 14.26 8.17
CA ASN A 254 14.58 14.61 7.08
C ASN A 254 15.05 13.37 6.29
N ASP A 255 14.81 12.17 6.85
CA ASP A 255 15.06 10.87 6.22
C ASP A 255 13.81 10.37 5.49
N VAL A 256 13.91 10.34 4.16
CA VAL A 256 12.86 9.88 3.25
C VAL A 256 12.56 8.38 3.37
N ALA A 257 13.41 7.62 4.08
CA ALA A 257 13.16 6.23 4.46
C ALA A 257 11.94 6.09 5.40
N ALA A 258 11.74 7.05 6.32
CA ALA A 258 10.54 7.10 7.15
C ALA A 258 9.32 7.54 6.33
N GLN A 259 9.50 8.49 5.42
CA GLN A 259 8.43 8.94 4.51
C GLN A 259 7.97 7.82 3.55
N SER A 260 8.90 6.96 3.10
CA SER A 260 8.57 5.75 2.35
C SER A 260 7.95 4.65 3.21
N ARG A 261 8.28 4.54 4.51
CA ARG A 261 7.56 3.65 5.45
C ARG A 261 6.09 4.07 5.61
N TYR A 262 5.80 5.37 5.58
CA TYR A 262 4.42 5.89 5.60
C TYR A 262 3.72 5.82 4.23
N ALA A 263 4.47 5.82 3.12
CA ALA A 263 3.91 5.63 1.78
C ALA A 263 3.65 4.13 1.47
N ASN A 264 4.48 3.24 2.03
CA ASN A 264 4.28 1.79 2.12
C ASN A 264 3.54 1.39 3.42
N ILE A 265 2.74 2.28 4.01
CA ILE A 265 1.95 1.92 5.20
C ILE A 265 1.04 0.75 4.87
N GLY A 266 0.52 0.63 3.64
CA GLY A 266 -0.31 -0.50 3.22
C GLY A 266 0.40 -1.84 3.36
N ASN A 267 1.68 -1.92 3.00
CA ASN A 267 2.47 -3.15 3.16
C ASN A 267 2.87 -3.35 4.62
N PHE A 268 3.35 -2.30 5.32
CA PHE A 268 3.75 -2.40 6.73
C PHE A 268 2.58 -2.71 7.70
N ILE A 269 1.37 -2.20 7.41
CA ILE A 269 0.12 -2.55 8.11
C ILE A 269 -0.23 -4.02 7.85
N ALA A 270 -0.01 -4.51 6.63
CA ALA A 270 -0.28 -5.90 6.27
C ALA A 270 0.76 -6.88 6.85
N THR A 271 2.02 -6.46 7.02
CA THR A 271 3.09 -7.32 7.55
C THR A 271 3.20 -7.30 9.08
N ASN A 272 2.76 -6.24 9.78
CA ASN A 272 2.86 -6.21 11.23
C ASN A 272 1.73 -7.03 11.89
N PRO A 273 2.03 -8.13 12.62
CA PRO A 273 1.00 -9.02 13.15
C PRO A 273 0.02 -8.32 14.09
N TRP A 274 0.50 -7.33 14.86
CA TRP A 274 -0.32 -6.63 15.84
C TRP A 274 -1.30 -5.63 15.20
N ILE A 275 -0.85 -4.93 14.15
CA ILE A 275 -1.69 -4.00 13.40
C ILE A 275 -2.71 -4.77 12.56
N ASN A 276 -2.28 -5.87 11.94
CA ASN A 276 -3.13 -6.72 11.13
C ASN A 276 -4.24 -7.38 11.99
N LEU A 277 -3.91 -7.83 13.21
CA LEU A 277 -4.89 -8.26 14.21
C LEU A 277 -5.86 -7.14 14.58
N GLY A 278 -5.36 -5.92 14.82
CA GLY A 278 -6.20 -4.75 15.13
C GLY A 278 -7.17 -4.39 14.01
N LEU A 279 -6.70 -4.41 12.75
CA LEU A 279 -7.51 -4.13 11.57
C LEU A 279 -8.53 -5.25 11.31
N GLY A 280 -8.15 -6.52 11.50
CA GLY A 280 -9.06 -7.66 11.44
C GLY A 280 -10.18 -7.59 12.46
N VAL A 281 -9.86 -7.25 13.73
CA VAL A 281 -10.87 -7.03 14.78
C VAL A 281 -11.79 -5.85 14.43
N LEU A 282 -11.25 -4.77 13.86
CA LEU A 282 -12.04 -3.63 13.42
C LEU A 282 -13.02 -4.01 12.30
N PHE A 283 -12.59 -4.78 11.29
CA PHE A 283 -13.48 -5.28 10.24
C PHE A 283 -14.55 -6.26 10.76
N ILE A 284 -14.21 -7.13 11.71
CA ILE A 284 -15.20 -7.99 12.39
C ILE A 284 -16.23 -7.14 13.14
N PHE A 285 -15.80 -6.07 13.82
CA PHE A 285 -16.70 -5.14 14.49
C PHE A 285 -17.67 -4.47 13.50
N PHE A 286 -17.20 -4.01 12.35
CA PHE A 286 -18.05 -3.42 11.31
C PHE A 286 -18.99 -4.45 10.65
N ALA A 287 -18.54 -5.68 10.42
CA ALA A 287 -19.38 -6.74 9.90
C ALA A 287 -20.52 -7.11 10.89
N LEU A 288 -20.21 -7.20 12.17
CA LEU A 288 -21.20 -7.44 13.23
C LEU A 288 -22.19 -6.27 13.39
N TRP A 289 -21.75 -5.06 13.10
CA TRP A 289 -22.62 -3.88 13.02
C TRP A 289 -23.56 -3.93 11.81
N MET A 290 -23.06 -4.40 10.66
CA MET A 290 -23.83 -4.64 9.43
C MET A 290 -24.92 -5.71 9.61
N PHE A 291 -24.62 -6.81 10.31
CA PHE A 291 -25.59 -7.85 10.65
C PHE A 291 -26.66 -7.39 11.67
N GLY A 292 -26.51 -6.19 12.25
CA GLY A 292 -27.44 -5.67 13.25
C GLY A 292 -27.39 -6.40 14.59
N PHE A 293 -26.42 -7.31 14.79
CA PHE A 293 -26.23 -8.04 16.04
C PHE A 293 -25.68 -7.11 17.12
N ILE A 294 -24.72 -6.27 16.74
CA ILE A 294 -24.26 -5.12 17.51
C ILE A 294 -25.16 -3.94 17.12
N ASN A 295 -26.43 -3.99 17.53
CA ASN A 295 -27.25 -2.77 17.63
C ASN A 295 -26.76 -1.95 18.85
N VAL A 296 -25.47 -1.58 18.86
CA VAL A 296 -25.07 -0.43 19.65
C VAL A 296 -25.64 0.74 18.89
N ASN A 297 -26.86 1.06 19.28
CA ASN A 297 -27.52 2.31 19.14
C ASN A 297 -26.64 3.39 19.80
N VAL A 298 -25.36 3.57 19.42
CA VAL A 298 -24.53 4.69 19.92
C VAL A 298 -25.21 5.97 19.48
N ALA A 299 -25.70 5.97 18.24
CA ALA A 299 -26.60 7.00 17.73
C ALA A 299 -27.85 7.09 18.62
N GLY A 300 -28.63 6.04 18.89
CA GLY A 300 -29.86 6.18 19.68
C GLY A 300 -29.73 6.17 21.21
N ARG A 301 -28.58 5.89 21.83
CA ARG A 301 -28.32 6.12 23.27
C ARG A 301 -27.83 7.54 23.49
N LEU A 302 -26.98 8.07 22.59
CA LEU A 302 -26.61 9.49 22.58
C LEU A 302 -27.80 10.34 22.10
N VAL A 303 -28.59 9.85 21.16
CA VAL A 303 -29.86 10.46 20.71
C VAL A 303 -30.98 10.23 21.73
N ASN A 304 -31.04 9.14 22.51
CA ASN A 304 -32.01 9.06 23.62
C ASN A 304 -31.64 9.97 24.80
N THR A 305 -30.34 10.18 25.08
CA THR A 305 -29.92 11.21 26.05
C THR A 305 -30.04 12.63 25.48
N THR A 306 -30.13 12.77 24.15
CA THR A 306 -30.43 14.03 23.46
C THR A 306 -31.93 14.24 23.19
N ASP A 307 -32.75 13.18 23.22
CA ASP A 307 -34.22 13.22 23.11
C ASP A 307 -34.81 13.80 24.40
N GLN A 308 -34.17 13.54 25.55
CA GLN A 308 -34.48 14.22 26.81
C GLN A 308 -33.91 15.64 26.88
N ALA A 309 -32.95 15.99 26.01
CA ALA A 309 -32.35 17.32 25.88
C ALA A 309 -32.67 17.96 24.52
N GLY A 310 -33.95 17.91 24.14
CA GLY A 310 -34.69 18.82 23.26
C GLY A 310 -33.99 19.43 22.05
N GLN A 311 -34.52 19.13 20.86
CA GLN A 311 -34.88 20.13 19.82
C GLN A 311 -33.87 21.25 19.47
N SER A 312 -32.58 21.05 19.67
CA SER A 312 -31.57 22.06 19.33
C SER A 312 -30.90 21.66 18.04
N ALA A 313 -31.04 22.50 17.00
CA ALA A 313 -30.40 22.33 15.71
C ALA A 313 -28.89 22.00 15.81
N ASN A 314 -28.21 22.43 16.89
CA ASN A 314 -26.81 22.11 17.17
C ASN A 314 -26.53 20.62 17.41
N SER A 315 -27.44 19.84 18.00
CA SER A 315 -27.21 18.40 18.22
C SER A 315 -27.33 17.59 16.92
N ALA A 316 -28.21 18.01 16.01
CA ALA A 316 -28.36 17.45 14.67
C ALA A 316 -27.12 17.69 13.79
N TYR A 317 -26.58 18.92 13.82
CA TYR A 317 -25.35 19.24 13.09
C TYR A 317 -24.13 18.49 13.65
N LEU A 318 -23.99 18.43 14.97
CA LEU A 318 -22.90 17.70 15.62
C LEU A 318 -22.98 16.19 15.36
N GLY A 319 -24.19 15.62 15.39
CA GLY A 319 -24.43 14.22 15.06
C GLY A 319 -24.08 13.89 13.60
N SER A 320 -24.40 14.79 12.66
CA SER A 320 -24.03 14.62 11.25
C SER A 320 -22.51 14.66 11.03
N LEU A 321 -21.80 15.53 11.75
CA LEU A 321 -20.35 15.63 11.66
C LEU A 321 -19.67 14.36 12.20
N LEU A 322 -20.10 13.88 13.38
CA LEU A 322 -19.57 12.65 13.97
C LEU A 322 -19.86 11.41 13.12
N LEU A 323 -21.03 11.34 12.48
CA LEU A 323 -21.37 10.28 11.54
C LEU A 323 -20.46 10.32 10.30
N GLY A 324 -20.15 11.51 9.78
CA GLY A 324 -19.20 11.70 8.68
C GLY A 324 -17.77 11.30 9.03
N VAL A 325 -17.32 11.62 10.25
CA VAL A 325 -16.00 11.21 10.78
C VAL A 325 -15.91 9.68 10.88
N ALA A 326 -16.92 9.03 11.46
CA ALA A 326 -16.95 7.58 11.57
C ALA A 326 -16.89 6.92 10.19
N PHE A 327 -17.68 7.41 9.23
CA PHE A 327 -17.67 6.92 7.85
C PHE A 327 -16.30 7.08 7.17
N ALA A 328 -15.64 8.23 7.36
CA ALA A 328 -14.32 8.46 6.78
C ALA A 328 -13.25 7.55 7.40
N ILE A 329 -13.31 7.25 8.71
CA ILE A 329 -12.38 6.31 9.37
C ILE A 329 -12.57 4.90 8.79
N THR A 330 -13.81 4.43 8.66
CA THR A 330 -14.10 3.12 8.06
C THR A 330 -13.70 3.07 6.58
N SER A 331 -13.98 4.13 5.84
CA SER A 331 -13.61 4.25 4.43
C SER A 331 -12.10 4.32 4.24
N PHE A 332 -11.37 4.98 5.14
CA PHE A 332 -9.92 5.04 5.08
C PHE A 332 -9.30 3.64 5.11
N SER A 333 -9.81 2.73 5.96
CA SER A 333 -9.32 1.35 6.07
C SER A 333 -9.38 0.54 4.77
N CYS A 334 -10.39 0.75 3.93
CA CYS A 334 -10.51 0.08 2.63
C CYS A 334 -9.93 0.88 1.46
N THR A 335 -9.66 2.18 1.64
CA THR A 335 -9.10 3.05 0.60
C THR A 335 -7.60 3.29 0.75
N VAL A 336 -6.94 2.69 1.77
CA VAL A 336 -5.48 2.76 1.98
C VAL A 336 -4.67 2.53 0.70
N PRO A 337 -4.97 1.53 -0.17
CA PRO A 337 -4.17 1.32 -1.39
C PRO A 337 -4.26 2.50 -2.37
N VAL A 338 -5.45 3.07 -2.52
CA VAL A 338 -5.72 4.19 -3.44
C VAL A 338 -5.12 5.49 -2.90
N VAL A 339 -5.34 5.76 -1.61
CA VAL A 339 -4.81 6.94 -0.92
C VAL A 339 -3.29 6.87 -0.82
N GLY A 340 -2.72 5.67 -0.58
CA GLY A 340 -1.28 5.43 -0.52
C GLY A 340 -0.59 5.68 -1.86
N THR A 341 -1.15 5.16 -2.96
CA THR A 341 -0.62 5.42 -4.31
C THR A 341 -0.69 6.91 -4.68
N LEU A 342 -1.78 7.60 -4.31
CA LEU A 342 -1.89 9.05 -4.46
C LEU A 342 -0.81 9.81 -3.68
N LEU A 343 -0.49 9.40 -2.45
CA LEU A 343 0.56 10.01 -1.63
C LEU A 343 1.95 9.79 -2.22
N VAL A 344 2.25 8.58 -2.72
CA VAL A 344 3.53 8.27 -3.37
C VAL A 344 3.75 9.15 -4.60
N VAL A 345 2.74 9.25 -5.46
CA VAL A 345 2.79 10.07 -6.68
C VAL A 345 2.90 11.56 -6.33
N ALA A 346 2.15 12.02 -5.32
CA ALA A 346 2.19 13.41 -4.87
C ALA A 346 3.54 13.78 -4.24
N ALA A 347 4.19 12.84 -3.55
CA ALA A 347 5.54 13.01 -2.99
C ALA A 347 6.64 12.98 -4.07
N ALA A 348 6.45 12.24 -5.16
CA ALA A 348 7.37 12.20 -6.30
C ALA A 348 7.32 13.48 -7.17
N GLY A 349 6.18 14.18 -7.17
CA GLY A 349 5.94 15.41 -7.95
C GLY A 349 6.47 16.69 -7.30
N THR A 350 7.72 17.07 -7.58
CA THR A 350 8.33 18.41 -7.36
C THR A 350 8.58 18.87 -5.90
N ALA A 351 9.39 19.94 -5.76
CA ALA A 351 10.01 20.44 -4.53
C ALA A 351 9.04 20.99 -3.44
N GLY A 352 7.73 20.80 -3.59
CA GLY A 352 6.69 21.21 -2.65
C GLY A 352 5.84 20.05 -2.12
N GLY A 353 6.46 18.89 -1.84
CA GLY A 353 5.80 17.59 -1.62
C GLY A 353 4.63 17.55 -0.61
N VAL A 354 4.54 18.50 0.33
CA VAL A 354 3.38 18.60 1.25
C VAL A 354 2.22 19.38 0.66
N LEU A 355 2.48 20.44 -0.10
CA LEU A 355 1.41 21.21 -0.74
C LEU A 355 0.72 20.40 -1.85
N THR A 356 1.48 19.60 -2.59
CA THR A 356 0.93 18.69 -3.62
C THR A 356 0.14 17.53 -3.02
N SER A 357 0.62 16.96 -1.90
CA SER A 357 -0.10 15.92 -1.14
C SER A 357 -1.42 16.45 -0.55
N LEU A 358 -1.36 17.63 0.08
CA LEU A 358 -2.55 18.29 0.65
C LEU A 358 -3.57 18.59 -0.45
N TYR A 359 -3.12 19.09 -1.61
CA TYR A 359 -3.98 19.34 -2.76
C TYR A 359 -4.67 18.06 -3.25
N GLY A 360 -3.94 16.95 -3.38
CA GLY A 360 -4.51 15.65 -3.78
C GLY A 360 -5.56 15.13 -2.79
N MET A 361 -5.30 15.23 -1.48
CA MET A 361 -6.22 14.77 -0.44
C MET A 361 -7.48 15.63 -0.31
N VAL A 362 -7.36 16.95 -0.48
CA VAL A 362 -8.50 17.85 -0.54
C VAL A 362 -9.39 17.50 -1.73
N ILE A 363 -8.81 17.29 -2.92
CA ILE A 363 -9.58 16.92 -4.11
C ILE A 363 -10.26 15.55 -3.91
N TYR A 364 -9.51 14.54 -3.47
CA TYR A 364 -10.05 13.21 -3.23
C TYR A 364 -11.23 13.24 -2.26
N GLY A 365 -11.07 13.89 -1.10
CA GLY A 365 -12.12 14.00 -0.09
C GLY A 365 -13.35 14.77 -0.58
N VAL A 366 -13.17 15.86 -1.32
CA VAL A 366 -14.28 16.63 -1.91
C VAL A 366 -15.01 15.79 -2.96
N VAL A 367 -14.30 15.19 -3.92
CA VAL A 367 -14.90 14.38 -4.99
C VAL A 367 -15.64 13.18 -4.41
N PHE A 368 -15.09 12.55 -3.37
CA PHE A 368 -15.73 11.43 -2.68
C PHE A 368 -17.00 11.86 -1.92
N ALA A 369 -17.04 13.06 -1.33
CA ALA A 369 -18.19 13.58 -0.59
C ALA A 369 -19.33 14.12 -1.49
N VAL A 370 -19.00 14.66 -2.67
CA VAL A 370 -19.95 15.22 -3.65
C VAL A 370 -21.19 14.35 -3.93
N PRO A 371 -21.11 13.04 -4.25
CA PRO A 371 -22.31 12.21 -4.46
C PRO A 371 -23.25 12.17 -3.27
N PHE A 372 -22.71 12.08 -2.05
CA PHE A 372 -23.49 11.92 -0.83
C PHE A 372 -24.19 13.22 -0.49
N VAL A 373 -23.50 14.35 -0.69
CA VAL A 373 -24.09 15.68 -0.57
C VAL A 373 -25.15 15.89 -1.65
N ALA A 374 -24.88 15.50 -2.90
CA ALA A 374 -25.83 15.61 -4.01
C ALA A 374 -27.10 14.78 -3.76
N LEU A 375 -26.96 13.53 -3.32
CA LEU A 375 -28.09 12.68 -2.94
C LEU A 375 -28.90 13.28 -1.78
N SER A 376 -28.24 13.93 -0.83
CA SER A 376 -28.92 14.60 0.29
C SER A 376 -29.73 15.83 -0.16
N LEU A 377 -29.25 16.58 -1.16
CA LEU A 377 -29.92 17.78 -1.72
C LEU A 377 -31.17 17.46 -2.54
N PHE A 378 -31.33 16.23 -3.05
CA PHE A 378 -32.48 15.81 -3.87
C PHE A 378 -33.39 14.78 -3.17
N PRO A 379 -34.15 15.16 -2.12
CA PRO A 379 -35.12 14.29 -1.44
C PRO A 379 -36.11 13.60 -2.36
N LYS A 380 -36.58 14.31 -3.38
CA LYS A 380 -37.65 13.82 -4.26
C LYS A 380 -37.21 12.61 -5.10
N ALA A 381 -35.91 12.40 -5.27
CA ALA A 381 -35.35 11.18 -5.83
C ALA A 381 -35.26 10.05 -4.79
N LEU A 382 -35.09 10.40 -3.51
CA LEU A 382 -35.08 9.48 -2.38
C LEU A 382 -36.49 8.98 -2.02
N ASP A 383 -37.54 9.80 -2.17
CA ASP A 383 -38.94 9.40 -1.94
C ASP A 383 -39.43 8.35 -2.96
N LYS A 384 -38.75 8.24 -4.12
CA LYS A 384 -39.02 7.22 -5.14
C LYS A 384 -38.23 5.92 -4.93
N LEU A 385 -37.24 5.93 -4.04
CA LEU A 385 -36.54 4.70 -3.68
C LEU A 385 -37.46 3.91 -2.74
N PRO A 386 -37.70 2.62 -3.03
CA PRO A 386 -38.53 1.78 -2.17
C PRO A 386 -37.96 1.82 -0.76
N SER A 387 -38.85 1.91 0.22
CA SER A 387 -38.49 1.90 1.63
C SER A 387 -37.51 0.77 1.92
N SER A 388 -36.59 1.03 2.86
CA SER A 388 -35.57 0.16 3.44
C SER A 388 -36.09 -1.21 3.89
N GLY A 389 -36.62 -2.02 2.97
CA GLY A 389 -37.28 -3.29 3.23
C GLY A 389 -36.29 -4.46 3.22
N ALA A 390 -36.84 -5.67 3.10
CA ALA A 390 -36.09 -6.93 3.16
C ALA A 390 -34.93 -7.03 2.15
N TRP A 391 -35.01 -6.33 1.01
CA TRP A 391 -33.91 -6.29 0.02
C TRP A 391 -32.65 -5.59 0.56
N MET A 392 -32.83 -4.52 1.35
CA MET A 392 -31.71 -3.80 1.95
C MET A 392 -31.05 -4.62 3.07
N GLU A 393 -31.85 -5.39 3.80
CA GLU A 393 -31.35 -6.34 4.80
C GLU A 393 -30.57 -7.48 4.15
N THR A 394 -31.05 -8.00 3.02
CA THR A 394 -30.34 -9.03 2.23
C THR A 394 -28.98 -8.51 1.76
N LEU A 395 -28.91 -7.28 1.24
CA LEU A 395 -27.63 -6.68 0.83
C LEU A 395 -26.66 -6.52 2.00
N LYS A 396 -27.13 -6.07 3.17
CA LYS A 396 -26.28 -5.96 4.37
C LYS A 396 -25.67 -7.31 4.76
N ILE A 397 -26.47 -8.37 4.72
CA ILE A 397 -26.02 -9.73 5.04
C ILE A 397 -24.95 -10.19 4.03
N VAL A 398 -25.17 -10.00 2.72
CA VAL A 398 -24.21 -10.40 1.67
C VAL A 398 -22.89 -9.64 1.81
N PHE A 399 -22.92 -8.32 2.00
CA PHE A 399 -21.70 -7.53 2.18
C PHE A 399 -21.01 -7.80 3.52
N GLY A 400 -21.76 -8.11 4.59
CA GLY A 400 -21.20 -8.51 5.88
C GLY A 400 -20.39 -9.82 5.77
N PHE A 401 -20.84 -10.79 4.98
CA PHE A 401 -20.05 -11.99 4.69
C PHE A 401 -18.77 -11.69 3.88
N ILE A 402 -18.84 -10.76 2.92
CA ILE A 402 -17.66 -10.31 2.16
C ILE A 402 -16.65 -9.62 3.09
N GLU A 403 -17.12 -8.80 4.03
CA GLU A 403 -16.27 -8.12 5.01
C GLU A 403 -15.62 -9.11 5.99
N ILE A 404 -16.34 -10.13 6.46
CA ILE A 404 -15.76 -11.22 7.25
C ILE A 404 -14.71 -11.99 6.45
N ALA A 405 -14.97 -12.30 5.18
CA ALA A 405 -14.01 -12.99 4.33
C ALA A 405 -12.72 -12.16 4.16
N ALA A 406 -12.84 -10.84 3.99
CA ALA A 406 -11.68 -9.94 3.98
C ALA A 406 -10.97 -9.91 5.33
N ALA A 407 -11.69 -9.89 6.46
CA ALA A 407 -11.12 -9.92 7.80
C ALA A 407 -10.34 -11.21 8.08
N ILE A 408 -10.82 -12.36 7.61
CA ILE A 408 -10.12 -13.65 7.72
C ILE A 408 -8.79 -13.59 6.98
N LYS A 409 -8.74 -12.97 5.79
CA LYS A 409 -7.48 -12.80 5.05
C LYS A 409 -6.45 -11.99 5.84
N PHE A 410 -6.89 -10.96 6.56
CA PHE A 410 -6.03 -10.16 7.43
C PHE A 410 -5.59 -10.96 8.68
N LEU A 411 -6.49 -11.71 9.31
CA LEU A 411 -6.16 -12.56 10.47
C LEU A 411 -5.28 -13.78 10.14
N TRP A 412 -5.25 -14.23 8.88
CA TRP A 412 -4.53 -15.42 8.42
C TRP A 412 -3.20 -15.10 7.74
N VAL A 413 -2.58 -13.95 8.02
CA VAL A 413 -1.19 -13.68 7.65
C VAL A 413 -0.27 -14.27 8.73
N PRO A 414 0.59 -15.25 8.40
CA PRO A 414 1.54 -15.84 9.36
C PRO A 414 2.63 -14.87 9.84
#